data_AF-A0A961GSX4-F1
#
_entry.id   AF-A0A961GSX4-F1
#
_cell.length_a   1.000
_cell.length_b   1.000
_cell.length_c   1.000
_cell.angle_alpha   90.00
_cell.angle_beta   90.00
_cell.angle_gamma   90.00
#
_symmetry.space_group_name_H-M   'P 1'
#
loop_
_entity.id
_entity.type
_entity.pdbx_description
1 polymer ?
#
loop_
_entity_poly.entity_id
_entity_poly.type
_entity_poly.pdbx_seq_one_letter_code
_entity_poly.pdbx_strand_id
1 'polypeptide(L)'
;PVPESRRGFIYGLTAYTLWGAFPLYFPLLEPAGAIEILANRVLWSFVVTGGLVLVAGRIPQFRALFSRSRATGLLAIAAVVVSVNWLTYIWSVTNDHVVESSLGYFINPLVTVVMGILILGERLRLTQWLALAVAFVAVVVLTVEYGRLPWIALVLAMSFGTYGLAKKVANVGAVESLAFETML
;
A
#
# COMPACT_ATOMS: atom_id res chain seq x y z
N PRO A 1 -14.29 27.69 11.54
CA PRO A 1 -13.80 26.69 10.58
C PRO A 1 -12.30 26.42 10.78
N VAL A 2 -11.90 25.18 11.06
CA VAL A 2 -10.49 24.80 11.19
C VAL A 2 -9.80 24.93 9.83
N PRO A 3 -8.62 25.58 9.71
CA PRO A 3 -7.90 25.66 8.44
C PRO A 3 -7.69 24.28 7.83
N GLU A 4 -7.82 24.17 6.50
CA GLU A 4 -7.73 22.90 5.77
C GLU A 4 -6.41 22.16 6.05
N SER A 5 -5.31 22.91 6.22
CA SER A 5 -4.01 22.38 6.62
C SER A 5 -4.01 21.71 8.00
N ARG A 6 -4.70 22.30 8.98
CA ARG A 6 -4.82 21.74 10.34
C ARG A 6 -5.70 20.49 10.35
N ARG A 7 -6.76 20.44 9.53
CA ARG A 7 -7.56 19.21 9.34
C ARG A 7 -6.74 18.11 8.68
N GLY A 8 -6.01 18.42 7.62
CA GLY A 8 -5.13 17.48 6.93
C GLY A 8 -4.06 16.91 7.86
N PHE A 9 -3.46 17.75 8.71
CA PHE A 9 -2.51 17.30 9.73
C PHE A 9 -3.14 16.31 10.72
N ILE A 10 -4.32 16.62 11.26
CA ILE A 10 -5.03 15.74 12.21
C ILE A 10 -5.36 14.40 11.54
N TYR A 11 -5.85 14.42 10.30
CA TYR A 11 -6.14 13.18 9.56
C TYR A 11 -4.89 12.35 9.31
N GLY A 12 -3.78 12.98 8.89
CA GLY A 12 -2.51 12.29 8.70
C GLY A 12 -1.99 11.67 9.99
N LEU A 13 -1.94 12.44 11.09
CA LEU A 13 -1.50 11.96 12.38
C LEU A 13 -2.34 10.76 12.84
N THR A 14 -3.67 10.87 12.77
CA THR A 14 -4.58 9.80 13.17
C THR A 14 -4.38 8.55 12.32
N ALA A 15 -4.29 8.71 11.00
CA ALA A 15 -4.08 7.58 10.09
C ALA A 15 -2.76 6.86 10.33
N TYR A 16 -1.66 7.60 10.52
CA TYR A 16 -0.35 7.00 10.78
C TYR A 16 -0.26 6.38 12.18
N THR A 17 -0.91 6.94 13.20
CA THR A 17 -0.99 6.32 14.52
C THR A 17 -1.78 5.01 14.46
N LEU A 18 -2.95 5.01 13.80
CA LEU A 18 -3.74 3.80 13.59
C LEU A 18 -2.94 2.74 12.82
N TRP A 19 -2.22 3.15 11.78
CA TRP A 19 -1.35 2.27 11.01
C TRP A 19 -0.22 1.66 11.85
N GLY A 20 0.47 2.48 12.65
CA GLY A 20 1.57 2.02 13.51
C GLY A 20 1.11 1.07 14.62
N ALA A 21 -0.11 1.23 15.12
CA ALA A 21 -0.70 0.32 16.11
C ALA A 21 -1.27 -0.97 15.49
N PHE A 22 -1.47 -1.00 14.16
CA PHE A 22 -2.15 -2.10 13.47
C PHE A 22 -1.50 -3.48 13.66
N PRO A 23 -0.16 -3.65 13.64
CA PRO A 23 0.48 -4.94 13.95
C PRO A 23 0.05 -5.57 15.27
N LEU A 24 -0.28 -4.75 16.28
CA LEU A 24 -0.66 -5.23 17.62
C LEU A 24 -1.99 -5.99 17.63
N TYR A 25 -2.80 -5.82 16.57
CA TYR A 25 -4.10 -6.47 16.45
C TYR A 25 -4.01 -7.92 15.97
N PHE A 26 -3.02 -8.28 15.12
CA PHE A 26 -2.97 -9.62 14.52
C PHE A 26 -2.76 -10.76 15.52
N PRO A 27 -1.90 -10.64 16.56
CA PRO A 27 -1.79 -11.68 17.59
C PRO A 27 -3.10 -11.91 18.35
N LEU A 28 -3.98 -10.90 18.44
CA LEU A 28 -5.27 -11.02 19.11
C LEU A 28 -6.30 -11.83 18.31
N LEU A 29 -5.98 -12.17 17.05
CA LEU A 29 -6.85 -12.93 16.16
C LEU A 29 -6.55 -14.43 16.19
N GLU A 30 -5.59 -14.90 16.99
CA GLU A 30 -5.34 -16.33 17.16
C GLU A 30 -6.64 -17.09 17.52
N PRO A 31 -6.91 -18.25 16.88
CA PRO A 31 -6.01 -19.03 16.03
C PRO A 31 -6.06 -18.70 14.52
N ALA A 32 -6.69 -17.58 14.10
CA ALA A 32 -6.89 -17.28 12.68
C ALA A 32 -5.56 -17.08 11.93
N GLY A 33 -5.43 -17.75 10.78
CA GLY A 33 -4.24 -17.66 9.94
C GLY A 33 -4.21 -16.40 9.06
N ALA A 34 -3.04 -16.07 8.50
CA ALA A 34 -2.85 -14.87 7.67
C ALA A 34 -3.81 -14.80 6.46
N ILE A 35 -4.14 -15.94 5.86
CA ILE A 35 -5.10 -16.04 4.75
C ILE A 35 -6.52 -15.73 5.22
N GLU A 36 -6.95 -16.25 6.37
CA GLU A 36 -8.29 -16.03 6.92
C GLU A 36 -8.49 -14.57 7.31
N ILE A 37 -7.46 -13.97 7.94
CA ILE A 37 -7.43 -12.54 8.26
C ILE A 37 -7.54 -11.71 6.99
N LEU A 38 -6.76 -12.05 5.95
CA LEU A 38 -6.81 -11.36 4.66
C LEU A 38 -8.18 -11.50 3.99
N ALA A 39 -8.76 -12.71 3.97
CA ALA A 39 -10.06 -12.96 3.36
C ALA A 39 -11.17 -12.15 4.03
N ASN A 40 -11.21 -12.14 5.37
CA ASN A 40 -12.16 -11.29 6.11
C ASN A 40 -11.93 -9.81 5.82
N ARG A 41 -10.67 -9.38 5.75
CA ARG A 41 -10.32 -8.00 5.45
C ARG A 41 -10.75 -7.58 4.05
N VAL A 42 -10.56 -8.43 3.03
CA VAL A 42 -11.03 -8.18 1.65
C VAL A 42 -12.54 -8.12 1.61
N LEU A 43 -13.23 -9.09 2.24
CA LEU A 43 -14.69 -9.14 2.30
C LEU A 43 -15.28 -7.85 2.91
N TRP A 44 -14.81 -7.45 4.10
CA TRP A 44 -15.30 -6.23 4.75
C TRP A 44 -14.90 -4.96 4.00
N SER A 45 -13.72 -4.95 3.37
CA SER A 45 -13.32 -3.82 2.51
C SER A 45 -14.25 -3.70 1.31
N PHE A 46 -14.65 -4.80 0.68
CA PHE A 46 -15.61 -4.81 -0.42
C PHE A 46 -16.98 -4.32 0.03
N VAL A 47 -17.49 -4.80 1.17
CA VAL A 47 -18.78 -4.34 1.73
C VAL A 47 -18.76 -2.84 1.98
N VAL A 48 -17.71 -2.32 2.63
CA VAL A 48 -17.60 -0.89 2.95
C VAL A 48 -17.43 -0.05 1.70
N THR A 49 -16.52 -0.42 0.79
CA THR A 49 -16.24 0.36 -0.41
C THR A 49 -17.38 0.29 -1.42
N GLY A 50 -18.03 -0.86 -1.57
CA GLY A 50 -19.27 -1.02 -2.33
C GLY A 50 -20.39 -0.15 -1.76
N GLY A 51 -20.59 -0.17 -0.43
CA GLY A 51 -21.53 0.73 0.24
C GLY A 51 -21.21 2.21 -0.01
N LEU A 52 -19.94 2.60 0.02
CA LEU A 52 -19.52 3.97 -0.31
C LEU A 52 -19.80 4.33 -1.78
N VAL A 53 -19.60 3.42 -2.73
CA VAL A 53 -19.96 3.65 -4.14
C VAL A 53 -21.47 3.89 -4.28
N LEU A 54 -22.29 3.13 -3.55
CA LEU A 54 -23.75 3.30 -3.55
C LEU A 54 -24.17 4.64 -2.93
N VAL A 55 -23.73 4.93 -1.71
CA VAL A 55 -24.12 6.14 -0.96
C VAL A 55 -23.59 7.41 -1.62
N ALA A 56 -22.39 7.37 -2.20
CA ALA A 56 -21.81 8.52 -2.90
C ALA A 56 -22.33 8.66 -4.35
N GLY A 57 -23.27 7.82 -4.80
CA GLY A 57 -23.87 7.89 -6.13
C GLY A 57 -22.89 7.63 -7.28
N ARG A 58 -21.83 6.84 -7.03
CA ARG A 58 -20.71 6.63 -7.97
C ARG A 58 -20.84 5.38 -8.85
N ILE A 59 -22.03 4.79 -8.89
CA ILE A 59 -22.33 3.58 -9.68
C ILE A 59 -21.98 3.76 -11.17
N PRO A 60 -22.34 4.88 -11.85
CA PRO A 60 -21.98 5.06 -13.25
C PRO A 60 -20.46 5.06 -13.50
N GLN A 61 -19.70 5.72 -12.63
CA GLN A 61 -18.24 5.81 -12.70
C GLN A 61 -17.60 4.44 -12.47
N PHE A 62 -18.12 3.67 -11.52
CA PHE A 62 -17.69 2.29 -11.28
C PHE A 62 -17.98 1.40 -12.49
N ARG A 63 -19.19 1.45 -13.06
CA ARG A 63 -19.55 0.66 -14.25
C ARG A 63 -18.73 1.03 -15.49
N ALA A 64 -18.36 2.31 -15.63
CA ALA A 64 -17.50 2.77 -16.72
C ALA A 64 -16.10 2.14 -16.68
N LEU A 65 -15.63 1.62 -15.53
CA LEU A 65 -14.35 0.92 -15.44
C LEU A 65 -14.31 -0.33 -16.31
N PHE A 66 -15.40 -1.10 -16.36
CA PHE A 66 -15.46 -2.33 -17.15
C PHE A 66 -15.28 -2.09 -18.65
N SER A 67 -15.57 -0.89 -19.14
CA SER A 67 -15.35 -0.49 -20.54
C SER A 67 -13.92 -0.01 -20.82
N ARG A 68 -13.09 0.23 -19.78
CA ARG A 68 -11.71 0.74 -19.90
C ARG A 68 -10.70 -0.40 -19.73
N SER A 69 -10.51 -1.22 -20.76
CA SER A 69 -9.65 -2.42 -20.73
C SER A 69 -8.26 -2.20 -20.11
N ARG A 70 -7.58 -1.10 -20.47
CA ARG A 70 -6.26 -0.75 -19.91
C ARG A 70 -6.32 -0.46 -18.41
N ALA A 71 -7.31 0.33 -17.96
CA ALA A 71 -7.45 0.68 -16.54
C ALA A 71 -7.80 -0.57 -15.73
N THR A 72 -8.72 -1.38 -16.22
CA THR A 72 -9.12 -2.65 -15.60
C THR A 72 -7.95 -3.63 -15.47
N GLY A 73 -7.14 -3.78 -16.53
CA GLY A 73 -5.94 -4.62 -16.46
C GLY A 73 -4.93 -4.14 -15.41
N LEU A 74 -4.71 -2.82 -15.32
CA LEU A 74 -3.84 -2.23 -14.28
C LEU A 74 -4.41 -2.42 -12.87
N LEU A 75 -5.73 -2.28 -12.70
CA LEU A 75 -6.38 -2.51 -11.41
C LEU A 75 -6.40 -3.98 -11.00
N ALA A 76 -6.48 -4.91 -11.95
CA ALA A 76 -6.32 -6.34 -11.68
C ALA A 76 -4.89 -6.66 -11.19
N ILE A 77 -3.87 -6.08 -11.84
CA ILE A 77 -2.49 -6.18 -11.35
C ILE A 77 -2.37 -5.57 -9.95
N ALA A 78 -2.97 -4.39 -9.72
CA ALA A 78 -2.98 -3.75 -8.41
C ALA A 78 -3.63 -4.64 -7.35
N ALA A 79 -4.76 -5.29 -7.64
CA ALA A 79 -5.47 -6.20 -6.74
C ALA A 79 -4.61 -7.43 -6.36
N VAL A 80 -3.95 -8.07 -7.34
CA VAL A 80 -3.06 -9.21 -7.07
C VAL A 80 -1.88 -8.76 -6.19
N VAL A 81 -1.23 -7.67 -6.58
CA VAL A 81 -0.01 -7.22 -5.91
C VAL A 81 -0.30 -6.69 -4.51
N VAL A 82 -1.41 -6.00 -4.28
CA VAL A 82 -1.82 -5.54 -2.95
C VAL A 82 -2.24 -6.71 -2.06
N SER A 83 -2.80 -7.78 -2.64
CA SER A 83 -3.10 -9.02 -1.91
C SER A 83 -1.83 -9.74 -1.47
N VAL A 84 -0.83 -9.85 -2.35
CA VAL A 84 0.50 -10.37 -1.99
C VAL A 84 1.12 -9.51 -0.89
N ASN A 85 1.09 -8.19 -1.04
CA ASN A 85 1.63 -7.26 -0.04
C ASN A 85 1.02 -7.49 1.35
N TRP A 86 -0.32 -7.53 1.42
CA TRP A 86 -1.02 -7.74 2.68
C TRP A 86 -0.82 -9.12 3.26
N LEU A 87 -0.82 -10.17 2.43
CA LEU A 87 -0.55 -11.51 2.89
C LEU A 87 0.85 -11.60 3.51
N THR A 88 1.87 -11.09 2.81
CA THR A 88 3.25 -11.05 3.30
C THR A 88 3.37 -10.24 4.58
N TYR A 89 2.66 -9.12 4.70
CA TYR A 89 2.67 -8.30 5.90
C TYR A 89 2.01 -8.99 7.10
N ILE A 90 0.80 -9.54 6.93
CA ILE A 90 0.10 -10.27 8.01
C ILE A 90 0.92 -11.49 8.42
N TRP A 91 1.41 -12.26 7.46
CA TRP A 91 2.26 -13.42 7.72
C TRP A 91 3.53 -13.03 8.49
N SER A 92 4.20 -11.96 8.07
CA SER A 92 5.39 -11.45 8.75
C SER A 92 5.11 -11.09 10.20
N VAL A 93 4.03 -10.33 10.45
CA VAL A 93 3.69 -9.90 11.83
C VAL A 93 3.30 -11.09 12.70
N THR A 94 2.56 -12.05 12.16
CA THR A 94 2.13 -13.27 12.88
C THR A 94 3.24 -14.30 13.07
N ASN A 95 4.39 -14.15 12.41
CA ASN A 95 5.54 -15.04 12.52
C ASN A 95 6.77 -14.32 13.11
N ASP A 96 6.58 -13.27 13.91
CA ASP A 96 7.65 -12.51 14.59
C ASP A 96 8.68 -11.82 13.66
N HIS A 97 8.33 -11.59 12.40
CA HIS A 97 9.17 -10.88 11.42
C HIS A 97 8.84 -9.37 11.32
N VAL A 98 8.24 -8.79 12.36
CA VAL A 98 7.80 -7.37 12.41
C VAL A 98 8.93 -6.38 12.07
N VAL A 99 10.16 -6.67 12.51
CA VAL A 99 11.35 -5.85 12.23
C VAL A 99 11.67 -5.83 10.73
N GLU A 100 11.57 -6.98 10.05
CA GLU A 100 11.78 -7.08 8.60
C GLU A 100 10.71 -6.33 7.81
N SER A 101 9.44 -6.43 8.24
CA SER A 101 8.37 -5.64 7.64
C SER A 101 8.60 -4.15 7.79
N SER A 102 9.10 -3.71 8.95
CA SER A 102 9.46 -2.32 9.20
C SER A 102 10.57 -1.84 8.27
N LEU A 103 11.59 -2.68 8.05
CA LEU A 103 12.62 -2.43 7.04
C LEU A 103 12.03 -2.26 5.63
N GLY A 104 11.01 -3.05 5.27
CA GLY A 104 10.27 -2.90 4.01
C GLY A 104 9.65 -1.52 3.83
N TYR A 105 9.12 -0.92 4.89
CA TYR A 105 8.59 0.46 4.84
C TYR A 105 9.67 1.52 4.66
N PHE A 106 10.90 1.29 5.12
CA PHE A 106 12.02 2.18 4.83
C PHE A 106 12.54 2.04 3.40
N ILE A 107 12.47 0.84 2.81
CA ILE A 107 12.86 0.59 1.41
C ILE A 107 11.82 1.16 0.43
N ASN A 108 10.54 1.20 0.81
CA ASN A 108 9.41 1.60 -0.04
C ASN A 108 9.58 2.93 -0.80
N PRO A 109 9.98 4.05 -0.16
CA PRO A 109 10.22 5.31 -0.85
C PRO A 109 11.29 5.21 -1.94
N LEU A 110 12.34 4.39 -1.72
CA LEU A 110 13.38 4.19 -2.73
C LEU A 110 12.82 3.50 -3.96
N VAL A 111 12.06 2.42 -3.76
CA VAL A 111 11.48 1.63 -4.85
C VAL A 111 10.45 2.44 -5.63
N THR A 112 9.54 3.13 -4.94
CA THR A 112 8.49 3.94 -5.59
C THR A 112 9.09 5.07 -6.43
N VAL A 113 10.14 5.74 -5.92
CA VAL A 113 10.87 6.79 -6.65
C VAL A 113 11.59 6.21 -7.87
N VAL A 114 12.31 5.09 -7.71
CA VAL A 114 13.01 4.43 -8.83
C VAL A 114 12.02 4.03 -9.93
N MET A 115 10.87 3.45 -9.56
CA MET A 115 9.81 3.14 -10.52
C MET A 115 9.26 4.41 -11.20
N GLY A 116 9.08 5.51 -10.48
CA GLY A 116 8.66 6.80 -11.04
C GLY A 116 9.65 7.35 -12.07
N ILE A 117 10.95 7.29 -11.78
CA ILE A 117 11.99 7.73 -12.73
C ILE A 117 12.02 6.82 -13.96
N LEU A 118 12.10 5.50 -13.76
CA LEU A 118 12.33 4.56 -14.86
C LEU A 118 11.11 4.38 -15.77
N ILE A 119 9.89 4.39 -15.20
CA ILE A 119 8.67 4.03 -15.94
C ILE A 119 7.87 5.27 -16.32
N LEU A 120 7.82 6.29 -15.45
CA LEU A 120 7.07 7.53 -15.71
C LEU A 120 7.95 8.67 -16.24
N GLY A 121 9.28 8.49 -16.26
CA GLY A 121 10.22 9.52 -16.73
C GLY A 121 10.31 10.73 -15.80
N GLU A 122 9.99 10.55 -14.51
CA GLU A 122 10.01 11.64 -13.54
C GLU A 122 11.43 12.17 -13.30
N ARG A 123 11.55 13.49 -13.25
CA ARG A 123 12.82 14.17 -12.98
C ARG A 123 12.85 14.69 -11.56
N LEU A 124 13.81 14.20 -10.78
CA LEU A 124 14.05 14.68 -9.42
C LEU A 124 14.93 15.93 -9.41
N ARG A 125 14.64 16.83 -8.48
CA ARG A 125 15.51 17.96 -8.14
C ARG A 125 16.69 17.46 -7.32
N LEU A 126 17.79 18.21 -7.31
CA LEU A 126 19.01 17.86 -6.56
C LEU A 126 18.72 17.58 -5.08
N THR A 127 17.85 18.36 -4.44
CA THR A 127 17.48 18.16 -3.02
C THR A 127 16.75 16.83 -2.79
N GLN A 128 15.95 16.37 -3.74
CA GLN A 128 15.28 15.07 -3.67
C GLN A 128 16.28 13.93 -3.85
N TRP A 129 17.28 14.09 -4.72
CA TRP A 129 18.39 13.14 -4.84
C TRP A 129 19.20 13.02 -3.55
N LEU A 130 19.49 14.14 -2.90
CA LEU A 130 20.18 14.14 -1.60
C LEU A 130 19.36 13.42 -0.53
N ALA A 131 18.04 13.69 -0.46
CA ALA A 131 17.15 12.98 0.45
C ALA A 131 17.11 11.47 0.16
N LEU A 132 17.09 11.09 -1.11
CA LEU A 132 17.12 9.68 -1.53
C LEU A 132 18.44 9.01 -1.15
N ALA A 133 19.57 9.70 -1.29
CA ALA A 133 20.88 9.19 -0.90
C ALA A 133 20.96 8.94 0.62
N VAL A 134 20.43 9.87 1.44
CA VAL A 134 20.34 9.68 2.89
C VAL A 134 19.45 8.49 3.24
N ALA A 135 18.28 8.37 2.62
CA ALA A 135 17.39 7.22 2.82
C ALA A 135 18.04 5.90 2.40
N PHE A 136 18.80 5.90 1.29
CA PHE A 136 19.54 4.73 0.83
C PHE A 136 20.62 4.30 1.83
N VAL A 137 21.40 5.24 2.35
CA VAL A 137 22.40 4.94 3.40
C VAL A 137 21.74 4.36 4.65
N ALA A 138 20.63 4.95 5.10
CA ALA A 138 19.88 4.43 6.25
C ALA A 138 19.40 2.99 6.01
N VAL A 139 18.84 2.70 4.84
CA VAL A 139 18.43 1.34 4.46
C VAL A 139 19.61 0.37 4.44
N VAL A 140 20.77 0.77 3.91
CA VAL A 140 21.97 -0.08 3.90
C VAL A 140 22.41 -0.40 5.32
N VAL A 141 22.49 0.60 6.20
CA VAL A 141 22.86 0.41 7.62
C VAL A 141 21.90 -0.56 8.30
N LEU A 142 20.59 -0.32 8.18
CA LEU A 142 19.57 -1.18 8.78
C LEU A 142 19.59 -2.61 8.20
N THR A 143 19.89 -2.75 6.92
CA THR A 143 19.99 -4.07 6.26
C THR A 143 21.22 -4.84 6.73
N VAL A 144 22.36 -4.18 6.92
CA VAL A 144 23.58 -4.80 7.47
C VAL A 144 23.36 -5.21 8.92
N GLU A 145 22.73 -4.34 9.72
CA GLU A 145 22.38 -4.63 11.11
C GLU A 145 21.40 -5.81 11.22
N TYR A 146 20.46 -5.93 10.27
CA TYR A 146 19.53 -7.05 10.21
C TYR A 146 20.22 -8.42 10.00
N GLY A 147 21.43 -8.45 9.45
CA GLY A 147 22.29 -9.64 9.41
C GLY A 147 21.86 -10.77 8.45
N ARG A 148 20.71 -10.63 7.77
CA ARG A 148 20.21 -11.58 6.77
C ARG A 148 19.57 -10.85 5.58
N LEU A 149 19.43 -11.54 4.46
CA LEU A 149 18.76 -10.98 3.28
C LEU A 149 17.28 -10.67 3.61
N PRO A 150 16.83 -9.40 3.52
CA PRO A 150 15.49 -9.01 3.97
C PRO A 150 14.45 -9.24 2.86
N TRP A 151 14.19 -10.51 2.53
CA TRP A 151 13.29 -10.87 1.44
C TRP A 151 11.85 -10.38 1.65
N ILE A 152 11.34 -10.36 2.90
CA ILE A 152 10.01 -9.82 3.25
C ILE A 152 9.97 -8.34 2.92
N ALA A 153 11.01 -7.60 3.32
CA ALA A 153 11.14 -6.17 3.06
C ALA A 153 11.13 -5.87 1.56
N LEU A 154 11.85 -6.68 0.77
CA LEU A 154 11.90 -6.57 -0.69
C LEU A 154 10.55 -6.87 -1.33
N VAL A 155 9.88 -7.96 -0.93
CA VAL A 155 8.54 -8.30 -1.43
C VAL A 155 7.56 -7.17 -1.12
N LEU A 156 7.54 -6.66 0.12
CA LEU A 156 6.67 -5.56 0.52
C LEU A 156 6.96 -4.28 -0.27
N ALA A 157 8.23 -3.94 -0.45
CA ALA A 157 8.61 -2.72 -1.16
C ALA A 157 8.30 -2.80 -2.67
N MET A 158 8.60 -3.92 -3.30
CA MET A 158 8.34 -4.12 -4.73
C MET A 158 6.84 -4.22 -5.04
N SER A 159 6.09 -4.92 -4.19
CA SER A 159 4.64 -5.03 -4.35
C SER A 159 3.96 -3.67 -4.13
N PHE A 160 4.29 -2.94 -3.07
CA PHE A 160 3.70 -1.64 -2.83
C PHE A 160 4.11 -0.59 -3.89
N GLY A 161 5.36 -0.62 -4.36
CA GLY A 161 5.81 0.20 -5.48
C GLY A 161 5.02 -0.05 -6.76
N THR A 162 4.86 -1.33 -7.13
CA THR A 162 4.09 -1.74 -8.30
C THR A 162 2.62 -1.37 -8.15
N TYR A 163 2.05 -1.56 -6.97
CA TYR A 163 0.69 -1.13 -6.63
C TYR A 163 0.49 0.37 -6.86
N GLY A 164 1.35 1.19 -6.27
CA GLY A 164 1.29 2.65 -6.40
C GLY A 164 1.43 3.10 -7.85
N LEU A 165 2.34 2.49 -8.60
CA LEU A 165 2.51 2.76 -10.03
C LEU A 165 1.26 2.38 -10.84
N ALA A 166 0.72 1.17 -10.64
CA ALA A 166 -0.47 0.70 -11.34
C ALA A 166 -1.66 1.63 -11.08
N LYS A 167 -1.87 2.05 -9.83
CA LYS A 167 -2.91 3.00 -9.42
C LYS A 167 -2.73 4.36 -10.08
N LYS A 168 -1.50 4.87 -10.07
CA LYS A 168 -1.15 6.16 -10.67
C LYS A 168 -1.39 6.17 -12.19
N VAL A 169 -1.03 5.09 -12.89
CA VAL A 169 -1.23 4.96 -14.34
C VAL A 169 -2.70 4.69 -14.69
N ALA A 170 -3.43 3.94 -13.86
CA ALA A 170 -4.86 3.69 -14.07
C ALA A 170 -5.69 4.99 -13.99
N ASN A 171 -5.28 5.92 -13.13
CA ASN A 171 -5.89 7.24 -12.96
C ASN A 171 -7.42 7.14 -12.77
N VAL A 172 -7.82 6.35 -11.78
CA VAL A 172 -9.20 6.11 -11.37
C VAL A 172 -9.42 6.70 -9.97
N GLY A 173 -10.63 7.16 -9.70
CA GLY A 173 -11.01 7.65 -8.37
C GLY A 173 -10.73 6.59 -7.28
N ALA A 174 -10.32 7.04 -6.10
CA ALA A 174 -9.84 6.15 -5.04
C ALA A 174 -10.90 5.14 -4.58
N VAL A 175 -12.16 5.57 -4.49
CA VAL A 175 -13.28 4.74 -4.01
C VAL A 175 -13.64 3.68 -5.04
N GLU A 176 -13.76 4.06 -6.31
CA GLU A 176 -14.13 3.16 -7.41
C GLU A 176 -13.02 2.14 -7.68
N SER A 177 -11.77 2.60 -7.61
CA SER A 177 -10.59 1.73 -7.76
C SER A 177 -10.53 0.71 -6.63
N LEU A 178 -10.63 1.14 -5.36
CA LEU A 178 -10.54 0.22 -4.24
C LEU A 178 -11.71 -0.77 -4.22
N ALA A 179 -12.92 -0.32 -4.54
CA ALA A 179 -14.08 -1.20 -4.68
C ALA A 179 -13.84 -2.26 -5.76
N PHE A 180 -13.24 -1.88 -6.89
CA PHE A 180 -12.92 -2.81 -7.98
C PHE A 180 -11.85 -3.82 -7.56
N GLU A 181 -10.79 -3.37 -6.89
CA GLU A 181 -9.72 -4.23 -6.38
C GLU A 181 -10.23 -5.26 -5.38
N THR A 182 -11.15 -4.87 -4.48
CA THR A 182 -11.70 -5.78 -3.46
C THR A 182 -12.83 -6.68 -3.96
N MET A 183 -13.36 -6.39 -5.16
CA MET A 183 -14.36 -7.21 -5.83
C MET A 183 -13.73 -8.41 -6.56
N LEU A 184 -12.48 -8.25 -7.02
CA LEU A 184 -11.69 -9.30 -7.68
C LEU A 184 -11.17 -10.33 -6.66
#